data_AF-A0A495XJQ2-F1
#
_entry.id   AF-A0A495XJQ2-F1
#
_cell.length_a   1.000
_cell.length_b   1.000
_cell.length_c   1.000
_cell.angle_alpha   90.00
_cell.angle_beta   90.00
_cell.angle_gamma   90.00
#
_symmetry.space_group_name_H-M   'P 1'
#
loop_
_entity.id
_entity.type
_entity.pdbx_description
1 polymer ?
#
loop_
_entity_poly.entity_id
_entity_poly.type
_entity_poly.pdbx_seq_one_letter_code
_entity_poly.pdbx_strand_id
1 'polypeptide(L)'
;MVAPELERWCREAGDGDRRTAVVRLRGTVEVGQAVEWLVALGMEVTSSGPGSVIGTVTPPAVRRIGQQTWVLAVEGPRTLRSLQRG
;
A
#
# COMPACT_ATOMS: atom_id res chain seq x y z
N MET A 1 6.73 -3.40 6.83
CA MET A 1 6.62 -2.21 7.72
C MET A 1 5.49 -1.31 7.21
N VAL A 2 4.61 -0.80 8.06
CA VAL A 2 3.57 0.16 7.65
C VAL A 2 4.03 1.56 8.04
N ALA A 3 3.84 2.54 7.15
CA ALA A 3 4.26 3.91 7.40
C ALA A 3 3.41 4.55 8.53
N PRO A 4 4.02 5.34 9.44
CA PRO A 4 3.33 5.89 10.60
C PRO A 4 2.08 6.71 10.25
N GLU A 5 2.07 7.39 9.11
CA GLU A 5 0.89 8.15 8.66
C GLU A 5 -0.29 7.23 8.30
N LEU A 6 -0.02 6.06 7.73
CA LEU A 6 -1.04 5.06 7.45
C LEU A 6 -1.50 4.38 8.72
N GLU A 7 -0.60 4.13 9.68
CA GLU A 7 -0.98 3.58 10.99
C GLU A 7 -1.85 4.54 11.80
N ARG A 8 -1.58 5.85 11.74
CA ARG A 8 -2.42 6.86 12.37
C ARG A 8 -3.79 6.91 11.71
N TRP A 9 -3.82 6.96 10.38
CA TRP A 9 -5.07 6.91 9.63
C TRP A 9 -5.88 5.66 9.95
N CYS A 10 -5.26 4.48 10.04
CA CYS A 10 -5.95 3.24 10.40
C CYS A 10 -6.54 3.21 11.82
N ARG A 11 -6.17 4.15 12.70
CA ARG A 11 -6.74 4.30 14.04
C ARG A 11 -7.94 5.24 14.07
N GLU A 12 -7.98 6.20 13.15
CA GLU A 12 -9.00 7.25 13.06
C GLU A 12 -10.08 6.93 12.02
N ALA A 13 -9.76 6.07 11.05
CA ALA A 13 -10.63 5.69 9.96
C ALA A 13 -11.87 4.92 10.44
N GLY A 14 -13.02 5.29 9.89
CA GLY A 14 -14.29 4.60 10.09
C GLY A 14 -14.45 3.36 9.20
N ASP A 15 -15.51 2.60 9.45
CA ASP A 15 -15.87 1.46 8.60
C ASP A 15 -16.18 1.93 7.18
N GLY A 16 -15.46 1.37 6.21
CA GLY A 16 -15.60 1.70 4.79
C GLY A 16 -14.64 2.77 4.28
N ASP A 17 -13.85 3.41 5.15
CA ASP A 17 -12.83 4.36 4.72
C ASP A 17 -11.78 3.68 3.83
N ARG A 18 -11.40 4.42 2.79
CA ARG A 18 -10.48 3.97 1.75
C ARG A 18 -9.38 4.99 1.55
N ARG A 19 -8.16 4.53 1.38
CA ARG A 19 -7.00 5.39 1.11
C ARG A 19 -6.06 4.76 0.11
N THR A 20 -5.46 5.57 -0.75
CA THR A 20 -4.40 5.12 -1.64
C THR A 20 -3.15 4.76 -0.84
N ALA A 21 -2.55 3.62 -1.17
CA ALA A 21 -1.29 3.16 -0.63
C ALA A 21 -0.38 2.63 -1.75
N VAL A 22 0.92 2.70 -1.49
CA VAL A 22 1.99 2.09 -2.27
C VAL A 22 2.57 0.96 -1.45
N VAL A 23 2.46 -0.25 -1.97
CA VAL A 23 3.07 -1.46 -1.39
C VAL A 23 4.40 -1.70 -2.08
N ARG A 24 5.49 -1.64 -1.32
CA ARG A 24 6.83 -2.01 -1.76
C ARG A 24 7.03 -3.50 -1.57
N LEU A 25 7.45 -4.19 -2.62
CA LEU A 25 7.70 -5.62 -2.63
C LEU A 25 9.16 -5.90 -2.30
N ARG A 26 9.44 -7.06 -1.70
CA ARG A 26 10.81 -7.58 -1.66
C ARG A 26 11.22 -8.04 -3.07
N GLY A 27 12.49 -7.86 -3.42
CA GLY A 27 13.00 -8.12 -4.78
C GLY A 27 12.93 -9.57 -5.27
N THR A 28 12.49 -10.50 -4.43
CA THR A 28 12.29 -11.92 -4.76
C THR A 28 10.88 -12.25 -5.22
N VAL A 29 9.97 -11.27 -5.26
CA VAL A 29 8.54 -11.49 -5.52
C VAL A 29 8.17 -10.94 -6.88
N GLU A 30 7.58 -11.80 -7.71
CA GLU A 30 7.03 -11.44 -9.00
C GLU A 30 5.83 -10.49 -8.83
N VAL A 31 5.82 -9.39 -9.59
CA VAL A 31 4.81 -8.34 -9.45
C VAL A 31 3.39 -8.86 -9.76
N GLY A 32 3.23 -9.75 -10.74
CA GLY A 32 1.93 -10.33 -11.09
C GLY A 32 1.32 -11.11 -9.93
N GLN A 33 2.13 -11.98 -9.32
CA GLN A 33 1.71 -12.75 -8.15
C GLN A 33 1.42 -11.85 -6.94
N ALA A 34 2.22 -10.81 -6.73
CA ALA A 34 1.95 -9.84 -5.67
C ALA A 34 0.61 -9.11 -5.87
N VAL A 35 0.25 -8.74 -7.12
CA VAL A 35 -1.05 -8.13 -7.42
C VAL A 35 -2.19 -9.05 -7.01
N GLU A 36 -2.15 -10.33 -7.38
CA GLU A 36 -3.18 -11.31 -7.01
C GLU A 36 -3.35 -11.44 -5.50
N TRP A 37 -2.23 -11.56 -4.77
CA TRP A 37 -2.26 -11.62 -3.31
C TRP A 37 -2.79 -10.34 -2.68
N LEU A 38 -2.41 -9.17 -3.18
CA LEU A 38 -2.90 -7.89 -2.67
C LEU A 38 -4.41 -7.75 -2.88
N VAL A 39 -4.94 -8.15 -4.04
CA VAL A 39 -6.38 -8.19 -4.29
C VAL A 39 -7.08 -9.12 -3.30
N ALA A 40 -6.53 -10.31 -3.04
CA ALA A 40 -7.07 -11.24 -2.06
C ALA A 40 -7.06 -10.69 -0.61
N LEU A 41 -6.12 -9.79 -0.30
CA LEU A 41 -6.02 -9.10 1.00
C LEU A 41 -6.97 -7.89 1.12
N GLY A 42 -7.69 -7.55 0.04
CA GLY A 42 -8.67 -6.46 0.00
C GLY A 42 -8.12 -5.13 -0.50
N MET A 43 -7.04 -5.16 -1.29
CA MET A 43 -6.54 -4.00 -2.02
C MET A 43 -7.18 -3.90 -3.40
N GLU A 44 -7.68 -2.73 -3.77
CA GLU A 44 -8.11 -2.42 -5.13
C GLU A 44 -6.91 -1.88 -5.91
N VAL A 45 -6.26 -2.74 -6.68
CA VAL A 45 -5.04 -2.37 -7.42
C VAL A 45 -5.39 -1.43 -8.58
N THR A 46 -4.69 -0.30 -8.64
CA THR A 46 -4.82 0.71 -9.71
C THR A 46 -3.65 0.65 -10.68
N SER A 47 -2.45 0.35 -10.20
CA SER A 47 -1.24 0.28 -11.01
C SER A 47 -0.21 -0.64 -10.36
N SER A 48 0.62 -1.28 -11.17
CA SER A 48 1.72 -2.11 -10.71
C SER A 48 2.96 -1.87 -11.56
N GLY A 49 4.13 -2.03 -10.95
CA GLY A 49 5.41 -1.87 -11.62
C GLY A 49 6.51 -2.62 -10.87
N PRO A 50 7.75 -2.62 -11.40
CA PRO A 50 8.86 -3.34 -10.79
C PRO A 50 9.04 -2.96 -9.31
N GLY A 51 8.87 -3.94 -8.42
CA GLY A 51 9.05 -3.77 -6.97
C GLY A 51 7.96 -2.98 -6.23
N SER A 52 6.86 -2.60 -6.88
CA SER A 52 5.76 -1.90 -6.18
C SER A 52 4.38 -2.05 -6.82
N VAL A 53 3.36 -1.98 -5.98
CA VAL A 53 1.95 -1.98 -6.38
C VAL A 53 1.24 -0.79 -5.73
N ILE A 54 0.42 -0.08 -6.50
CA ILE A 54 -0.34 1.09 -6.07
C ILE A 54 -1.83 0.75 -6.16
N GLY A 55 -2.57 1.13 -5.13
CA GLY A 55 -4.00 0.88 -5.09
C GLY A 55 -4.65 1.42 -3.83
N THR A 56 -5.95 1.18 -3.74
CA THR A 56 -6.77 1.65 -2.63
C THR A 56 -6.91 0.54 -1.60
N VAL A 57 -6.79 0.89 -0.33
CA VAL A 57 -6.84 -0.04 0.80
C VAL A 57 -7.79 0.46 1.88
N THR A 58 -8.38 -0.48 2.59
CA THR A 58 -9.11 -0.25 3.85
C THR A 58 -8.16 -0.43 5.04
N PRO A 59 -8.51 0.06 6.25
CA PRO A 59 -7.68 -0.15 7.44
C PRO A 59 -7.37 -1.64 7.74
N PRO A 60 -8.34 -2.58 7.60
CA PRO A 60 -8.04 -4.00 7.74
C PRO A 60 -7.06 -4.53 6.68
N ALA A 61 -7.18 -4.06 5.43
CA ALA A 61 -6.26 -4.46 4.35
C ALA A 61 -4.84 -3.98 4.64
N VAL A 62 -4.64 -2.74 5.10
CA VAL A 62 -3.31 -2.21 5.49
C VAL A 62 -2.64 -3.11 6.53
N ARG A 63 -3.37 -3.52 7.57
CA ARG A 63 -2.82 -4.39 8.62
C ARG A 63 -2.43 -5.75 8.08
N ARG A 64 -3.29 -6.39 7.27
CA ARG A 64 -3.00 -7.71 6.69
C ARG A 64 -1.83 -7.67 5.70
N ILE A 65 -1.73 -6.62 4.88
CA ILE A 65 -0.62 -6.41 3.95
C ILE A 65 0.69 -6.17 4.72
N GLY A 66 0.65 -5.36 5.78
CA GLY A 66 1.82 -5.07 6.60
C GLY A 66 2.43 -6.29 7.32
N GLN A 67 1.65 -7.36 7.51
CA GLN A 67 2.07 -8.63 8.11
C GLN A 67 2.73 -9.59 7.11
N GLN A 68 2.65 -9.30 5.81
CA GLN A 68 3.20 -10.18 4.79
C GLN A 68 4.73 -10.12 4.78
N THR A 69 5.39 -11.29 4.81
CA THR A 69 6.86 -11.39 4.80
C THR A 69 7.48 -10.95 3.48
N TRP A 70 6.73 -10.97 2.39
CA TRP A 70 7.14 -10.51 1.07
C TRP A 70 6.92 -9.01 0.84
N VAL A 71 6.28 -8.31 1.78
CA VAL A 71 6.10 -6.86 1.75
C VAL A 71 7.25 -6.18 2.47
N LEU A 72 7.94 -5.28 1.76
CA LEU A 72 8.98 -4.43 2.33
C LEU A 72 8.35 -3.30 3.15
N ALA A 73 7.45 -2.53 2.52
CA ALA A 73 6.80 -1.37 3.12
C ALA A 73 5.40 -1.13 2.57
N VAL A 74 4.53 -0.50 3.37
CA VAL A 74 3.25 0.06 2.94
C VAL A 74 3.26 1.55 3.26
N GLU A 75 3.26 2.38 2.24
CA GLU A 75 3.44 3.84 2.34
C GLU A 75 2.25 4.58 1.72
N GLY A 76 1.97 5.81 2.15
CA GLY A 76 1.10 6.68 1.37
C GLY A 76 1.74 7.05 0.01
N PRO A 77 0.95 7.38 -1.03
CA PRO A 77 1.53 7.97 -2.23
C PRO A 77 2.29 9.23 -1.84
N ARG A 78 3.58 9.28 -2.18
CA ARG A 78 4.36 10.51 -2.03
C ARG A 78 3.75 11.52 -2.99
N THR A 79 2.93 12.43 -2.47
CA THR A 79 2.56 13.62 -3.23
C THR A 79 3.85 14.29 -3.63
N LEU A 80 3.99 14.62 -4.92
CA LEU A 80 5.10 15.37 -5.51
C LEU A 80 5.13 16.81 -4.94
N ARG A 81 5.28 16.97 -3.62
CA ARG A 81 5.49 18.26 -2.94
C ARG A 81 6.86 18.88 -3.23
N SER A 82 7.59 18.38 -4.23
CA SER A 82 8.91 18.89 -4.62
C SER A 82 8.97 19.50 -6.03
N LEU A 83 7.85 19.60 -6.77
CA LEU A 83 7.84 20.22 -8.12
C LEU A 83 7.10 21.58 -8.20
N GLN A 84 6.74 22.20 -7.08
CA GLN A 84 6.13 23.55 -7.04
C GLN A 84 7.02 24.62 -6.35
N ARG A 85 8.33 24.43 -6.36
CA ARG A 85 9.28 25.53 -6.11
C ARG A 85 10.25 25.62 -7.27
N GLY A 86 9.88 26.44 -8.24
CA GLY A 86 10.68 26.91 -9.37
C GLY A 86 10.02 28.15 -9.91
#